data_AF-A0A9D7FR71-F1
#
_entry.id   AF-A0A9D7FR71-F1
#
_cell.length_a   1.000
_cell.length_b   1.000
_cell.length_c   1.000
_cell.angle_alpha   90.00
_cell.angle_beta   90.00
_cell.angle_gamma   90.00
#
_symmetry.space_group_name_H-M   'P 1'
#
loop_
_entity.id
_entity.type
_entity.pdbx_description
1 polymer ?
#
loop_
_entity_poly.entity_id
_entity_poly.type
_entity_poly.pdbx_seq_one_letter_code
_entity_poly.pdbx_strand_id
1 'polypeptide(L)' 'MTTRRASGAEIKRCAMQQGMETLRQYGWGRVKSGLTTVEELLRVTQEDVYLEKSITEELNKENKVIEAGFEL' A
#
# COMPACT_ATOMS: atom_id res chain seq x y z
N MET A 1 27.97 18.25 -13.27
CA MET A 1 26.75 18.43 -12.45
C MET A 1 26.31 17.06 -11.95
N THR A 2 26.38 16.80 -10.65
CA THR A 2 25.85 15.56 -10.06
C THR A 2 24.38 15.78 -9.73
N THR A 3 23.48 15.15 -10.49
CA THR A 3 22.04 15.19 -10.24
C THR A 3 21.72 14.50 -8.92
N ARG A 4 21.06 15.18 -7.99
CA ARG A 4 20.57 14.58 -6.74
C ARG A 4 19.52 13.51 -7.11
N ARG A 5 19.83 12.23 -6.89
CA ARG A 5 18.89 11.13 -7.16
C ARG A 5 17.98 10.96 -5.95
N ALA A 6 16.69 11.30 -6.10
CA ALA A 6 15.69 10.89 -5.13
C ALA A 6 15.63 9.36 -5.10
N SER A 7 15.46 8.80 -3.90
CA SER A 7 15.24 7.36 -3.73
C SER A 7 13.90 6.96 -4.36
N GLY A 8 13.77 5.68 -4.76
CA GLY A 8 12.50 5.16 -5.27
C GLY A 8 11.34 5.31 -4.28
N ALA A 9 11.65 5.27 -2.97
CA ALA A 9 10.70 5.52 -1.89
C ALA A 9 10.13 6.95 -1.90
N GLU A 10 11.00 7.95 -2.07
CA GLU A 10 10.61 9.36 -2.13
C GLU A 10 9.78 9.63 -3.40
N ILE A 11 10.18 9.04 -4.53
CA ILE A 11 9.44 9.15 -5.79
C ILE A 11 8.05 8.53 -5.65
N LYS A 12 7.94 7.31 -5.11
CA LYS A 12 6.66 6.62 -4.89
C LYS A 12 5.74 7.44 -3.99
N ARG A 13 6.26 7.99 -2.88
CA ARG A 13 5.48 8.83 -1.96
C ARG A 13 4.97 10.09 -2.64
N CYS A 14 5.82 10.79 -3.38
CA CYS A 14 5.46 11.99 -4.10
C CYS A 14 4.38 11.71 -5.17
N ALA A 15 4.52 10.62 -5.93
CA ALA A 15 3.53 10.17 -6.89
C ALA A 15 2.16 9.90 -6.26
N MET A 16 2.14 9.19 -5.11
CA MET A 16 0.90 8.93 -4.37
C MET A 16 0.26 10.21 -3.82
N GLN A 17 1.06 11.16 -3.33
CA GLN A 17 0.56 12.47 -2.89
C GLN A 17 -0.04 13.30 -4.03
N GLN A 18 0.43 13.07 -5.27
CA GLN A 18 -0.13 13.68 -6.47
C GLN A 18 -1.36 12.91 -7.02
N GLY A 19 -1.87 11.92 -6.28
CA GLY A 19 -3.07 11.17 -6.66
C GLY A 19 -2.82 9.96 -7.56
N MET A 20 -1.57 9.54 -7.76
CA MET A 20 -1.29 8.28 -8.44
C MET A 20 -1.56 7.10 -7.51
N GLU A 21 -2.22 6.06 -8.03
CA GLU A 21 -2.41 4.80 -7.32
C GLU A 21 -1.27 3.81 -7.62
N THR A 22 -0.93 2.96 -6.65
CA THR A 22 -0.01 1.85 -6.90
C THR A 22 -0.68 0.78 -7.75
N LEU A 23 0.12 -0.03 -8.45
CA LEU A 23 -0.41 -1.16 -9.24
C LEU A 23 -1.21 -2.14 -8.36
N ARG A 24 -0.79 -2.34 -7.10
CA ARG A 24 -1.50 -3.17 -6.13
C ARG A 24 -2.85 -2.57 -5.73
N GLN A 25 -2.90 -1.26 -5.46
CA GLN A 25 -4.15 -0.54 -5.16
C GLN A 25 -5.14 -0.64 -6.32
N TYR A 26 -4.68 -0.33 -7.55
CA TYR A 26 -5.49 -0.44 -8.76
C TYR A 26 -6.02 -1.86 -8.97
N GLY A 27 -5.15 -2.85 -8.80
CA GLY A 27 -5.50 -4.25 -9.00
C GLY A 27 -6.58 -4.76 -8.05
N TRP A 28 -6.64 -4.26 -6.81
CA TRP A 28 -7.76 -4.58 -5.91
C TRP A 28 -9.12 -4.11 -6.43
N GLY A 29 -9.16 -2.97 -7.14
CA GLY A 29 -10.36 -2.53 -7.84
C GLY A 29 -10.80 -3.54 -8.91
N ARG A 30 -9.84 -4.08 -9.65
CA ARG A 30 -10.07 -5.08 -10.71
C ARG A 30 -10.53 -6.43 -10.17
N VAL A 31 -9.97 -6.86 -9.03
CA VAL A 31 -10.43 -8.06 -8.32
C VAL A 31 -11.88 -7.90 -7.90
N LYS A 32 -12.24 -6.78 -7.28
CA LYS A 32 -13.62 -6.50 -6.84
C LYS A 32 -14.61 -6.47 -8.01
N SER A 33 -14.18 -6.03 -9.20
CA SER A 33 -15.01 -6.07 -10.41
C SER A 33 -15.02 -7.42 -11.13
N GLY A 34 -14.34 -8.45 -10.61
CA GLY A 34 -14.25 -9.78 -11.24
C GLY A 34 -13.44 -9.83 -12.53
N LEU A 35 -12.56 -8.84 -12.77
CA LEU A 35 -11.78 -8.72 -14.01
C LEU A 35 -10.39 -9.37 -13.92
N THR A 36 -9.94 -9.71 -12.72
CA THR A 36 -8.70 -10.45 -12.45
C THR A 36 -8.86 -11.22 -11.15
N THR A 37 -7.94 -12.14 -10.86
CA THR A 37 -7.95 -12.92 -9.61
C THR A 37 -6.97 -12.37 -8.58
N VAL A 38 -7.18 -12.74 -7.32
CA VAL A 38 -6.27 -12.36 -6.23
C VAL A 38 -4.88 -12.94 -6.48
N GLU A 39 -4.78 -14.18 -6.95
CA GLU A 39 -3.53 -14.87 -7.25
C GLU A 39 -2.75 -14.18 -8.37
N GLU A 40 -3.44 -13.70 -9.39
CA GLU A 40 -2.83 -12.92 -10.47
C GLU A 40 -2.31 -11.57 -9.95
N LEU A 41 -3.11 -10.86 -9.18
CA LEU A 41 -2.69 -9.60 -8.56
C LEU A 41 -1.44 -9.78 -7.68
N LEU A 42 -1.44 -10.80 -6.82
CA LEU A 42 -0.35 -11.08 -5.90
C LEU A 42 0.93 -11.49 -6.64
N ARG A 43 0.82 -12.24 -7.75
CA ARG A 43 1.98 -12.64 -8.56
C ARG A 43 2.67 -11.44 -9.25
N VAL A 44 1.88 -10.43 -9.64
CA VAL A 44 2.37 -9.32 -10.46
C VAL A 44 2.79 -8.10 -9.63
N THR A 45 2.43 -8.06 -8.34
CA THR A 45 2.71 -6.90 -7.47
C THR A 45 3.59 -7.26 -6.28
N GLN A 46 4.48 -6.35 -5.89
CA GLN A 46 5.25 -6.44 -4.64
C GLN A 46 4.46 -5.88 -3.48
N GLU A 47 4.77 -6.30 -2.25
CA GLU A 47 4.09 -5.85 -1.04
C GLU A 47 4.22 -4.33 -0.87
N ASP A 48 3.11 -3.67 -0.53
CA ASP A 48 3.09 -2.23 -0.30
C ASP A 48 3.47 -1.93 1.15
N VAL A 49 4.77 -1.86 1.44
CA VAL A 49 5.37 -1.58 2.77
C VAL A 49 5.01 -0.17 3.32
N TYR A 50 4.15 0.61 2.66
CA TYR A 50 3.82 1.99 3.02
C TYR A 50 2.48 2.15 3.73
N LEU A 51 1.62 1.14 3.72
CA LEU A 51 0.28 1.24 4.31
C LEU A 51 0.28 1.17 5.84
N GLU A 52 1.35 0.65 6.45
CA GLU A 52 1.44 0.42 7.90
C GLU A 52 1.85 1.65 8.71
N LYS A 53 2.16 2.80 8.12
CA LYS A 53 2.51 3.98 8.94
C LYS A 53 1.34 4.90 9.15
N SER A 54 0.63 5.29 8.10
CA SER A 54 -0.46 6.27 8.22
C SER A 54 -1.68 5.70 8.96
N ILE A 55 -2.08 4.46 8.65
CA ILE A 55 -3.25 3.81 9.28
C ILE A 55 -2.92 3.45 10.73
N THR A 56 -1.73 2.92 10.98
CA THR A 56 -1.32 2.49 12.33
C THR A 56 -0.99 3.66 13.23
N GLU A 57 -0.42 4.76 12.72
CA GLU A 57 -0.20 6.00 13.50
C GLU A 57 -1.51 6.72 13.85
N GLU A 58 -2.52 6.68 12.98
CA GLU A 58 -3.87 7.19 13.27
C GLU A 58 -4.62 6.27 14.26
N LEU A 59 -4.59 4.95 14.07
CA LEU A 59 -5.20 3.97 14.98
C LEU A 59 -4.53 3.94 16.37
N ASN A 60 -3.22 4.19 16.44
CA ASN A 60 -2.47 4.24 17.70
C ASN A 60 -2.75 5.53 18.51
N LYS A 61 -3.23 6.60 17.87
CA LYS A 61 -3.70 7.80 18.58
C LYS A 61 -5.07 7.61 19.24
N GLU A 62 -5.87 6.66 18.75
CA GLU A 62 -7.25 6.44 19.24
C GLU A 62 -7.41 5.26 20.21
N ASN A 63 -6.33 4.55 20.59
CA ASN A 63 -6.38 3.49 21.62
C ASN A 63 -7.57 2.53 21.46
N LYS A 64 -7.71 1.90 20.29
CA LYS A 64 -8.64 0.79 20.10
C LYS A 64 -7.88 -0.46 19.66
N VAL A 65 -6.97 -0.91 20.52
CA VAL A 65 -6.42 -2.27 20.47
C VAL A 65 -7.56 -3.22 20.80
N ILE A 66 -8.31 -3.64 19.79
CA ILE A 66 -9.02 -4.91 19.86
C ILE A 66 -8.01 -5.94 19.40
N GLU A 67 -7.36 -6.58 20.37
CA GLU A 67 -6.80 -7.91 20.18
C GLU A 67 -7.94 -8.83 19.73
N ALA A 68 -8.12 -8.94 18.41
CA ALA A 68 -9.04 -9.88 17.80
C ALA A 68 -8.21 -10.85 16.97
N GLY A 69 -7.68 -11.85 17.68
CA GLY A 69 -7.51 -13.23 17.22
C GLY A 69 -7.01 -13.44 15.79
N PHE A 70 -5.72 -13.74 15.70
CA PHE A 70 -5.26 -14.80 14.80
C PHE A 70 -4.14 -15.58 15.51
N GLU A 71 -4.52 -16.29 16.57
CA GLU A 71 -3.80 -17.50 16.95
C GLU A 71 -4.33 -18.63 16.07
N LEU A 72 -3.40 -19.37 15.46
CA LEU A 72 -3.65 -20.71 14.93
C LEU A 72 -3.85 -21.70 16.08
#